data_AF-A0A497ARR0-F1
#
_entry.id   AF-A0A497ARR0-F1
#
_cell.length_a   1.000
_cell.length_b   1.000
_cell.length_c   1.000
_cell.angle_alpha   90.00
_cell.angle_beta   90.00
_cell.angle_gamma   90.00
#
_symmetry.space_group_name_H-M   'P 1'
#
loop_
_entity.id
_entity.type
_entity.pdbx_description
1 polymer ?
#
loop_
_entity_poly.entity_id
_entity_poly.type
_entity_poly.pdbx_seq_one_letter_code
_entity_poly.pdbx_strand_id
1 'polypeptide(L)'
;MVLIKSRRGFLFTIATIILIIPLIYLISFYSGVSETKMEDTIGRIRCDELHYFVEDVRRDMERAVTIFGRRAAVYAINEVVNTIPPTFLSNYSFNCTKSCHVNCATFIHPENGSEAAIAEMVVCGTFHGENVTEMENNTLSNWIWKIIETGKEMGFDVNITPFKIKVVPRDAWHFATILENKVRISDKEGLCFY
;
A
#
# COMPACT_ATOMS: atom_id res chain seq x y z
N MET A 1 10.43 -62.17 28.02
CA MET A 1 9.14 -62.47 28.67
C MET A 1 9.37 -62.37 30.18
N VAL A 2 9.09 -61.21 30.79
CA VAL A 2 9.37 -60.99 32.22
C VAL A 2 8.18 -61.52 33.03
N LEU A 3 8.37 -62.65 33.72
CA LEU A 3 7.38 -63.27 34.60
C LEU A 3 7.28 -62.48 35.91
N ILE A 4 6.19 -61.72 36.08
CA ILE A 4 5.90 -60.95 37.29
C ILE A 4 5.54 -61.92 38.42
N LYS A 5 6.45 -62.09 39.39
CA LYS A 5 6.34 -63.08 40.48
C LYS A 5 5.50 -62.60 41.69
N SER A 6 4.95 -61.38 41.67
CA SER A 6 4.18 -60.81 42.79
C SER A 6 2.92 -60.08 42.34
N ARG A 7 1.73 -60.57 42.73
CA ARG A 7 0.43 -59.94 42.47
C ARG A 7 0.34 -58.49 43.01
N ARG A 8 1.12 -58.16 44.04
CA ARG A 8 1.14 -56.81 44.63
C ARG A 8 1.90 -55.82 43.76
N GLY A 9 3.03 -56.23 43.16
CA GLY A 9 3.83 -55.37 42.28
C GLY A 9 3.06 -54.94 41.03
N PHE A 10 2.27 -55.85 40.45
CA PHE A 10 1.42 -55.56 39.30
C PHE A 10 0.34 -54.51 39.58
N LEU A 11 -0.27 -54.54 40.77
CA LEU A 11 -1.28 -53.55 41.18
C LEU A 11 -0.67 -52.15 41.34
N PHE A 12 0.54 -52.05 41.89
CA PHE A 12 1.23 -50.76 42.02
C PHE A 12 1.62 -50.17 40.67
N THR A 13 2.06 -50.99 39.71
CA THR A 13 2.37 -50.52 38.34
C THR A 13 1.13 -50.05 37.59
N ILE A 14 -0.01 -50.72 37.75
CA ILE A 14 -1.27 -50.28 37.15
C ILE A 14 -1.72 -48.96 37.79
N ALA A 15 -1.64 -48.84 39.12
CA ALA A 15 -2.01 -47.62 39.82
C ALA A 15 -1.14 -46.42 39.37
N THR A 16 0.15 -46.63 39.13
CA THR A 16 1.04 -45.57 38.59
C THR A 16 0.68 -45.20 37.15
N ILE A 17 0.43 -46.19 36.29
CA ILE A 17 0.02 -45.93 34.90
C ILE A 17 -1.30 -45.14 34.85
N ILE A 18 -2.29 -45.52 35.66
CA ILE A 18 -3.57 -44.81 35.77
C ILE A 18 -3.39 -43.36 36.22
N LEU A 19 -2.39 -43.06 37.05
CA LEU A 19 -2.12 -41.71 37.55
C LEU A 19 -1.31 -40.87 36.54
N ILE A 20 -0.44 -41.51 35.76
CA ILE A 20 0.39 -40.83 34.74
C ILE A 20 -0.41 -40.47 33.49
N ILE A 21 -1.35 -41.30 33.05
CA ILE A 21 -2.19 -41.05 31.86
C ILE A 21 -2.89 -39.67 31.90
N PRO A 22 -3.63 -39.29 32.96
CA PRO A 22 -4.29 -37.99 33.01
C PRO A 22 -3.29 -36.84 33.08
N LEU A 23 -2.10 -37.04 33.65
CA LEU A 23 -1.05 -36.02 33.66
C LEU A 23 -0.52 -35.75 32.25
N ILE A 24 -0.25 -36.80 31.47
CA ILE A 24 0.16 -36.69 30.06
C ILE A 24 -0.94 -36.03 29.24
N TYR A 25 -2.21 -36.42 29.45
CA TYR A 25 -3.34 -35.84 28.74
C TYR A 25 -3.49 -34.34 29.04
N LEU A 26 -3.32 -33.93 30.30
CA LEU A 26 -3.38 -32.53 30.71
C LEU A 26 -2.25 -31.70 30.08
N ILE A 27 -1.03 -32.22 30.04
CA ILE A 27 0.10 -31.56 29.38
C ILE A 27 -0.18 -31.39 27.89
N SER A 28 -0.64 -32.46 27.22
CA SER A 28 -0.92 -32.41 25.78
C SER A 28 -2.09 -31.49 25.42
N PHE A 29 -3.11 -31.43 26.28
CA PHE A 29 -4.22 -30.48 26.11
C PHE A 29 -3.77 -29.04 26.29
N TYR A 30 -2.97 -28.77 27.33
CA TYR A 30 -2.47 -27.41 27.60
C TYR A 30 -1.55 -26.92 26.48
N SER A 31 -0.66 -27.76 25.95
CA SER A 31 0.21 -27.39 24.84
C SER A 31 -0.60 -27.09 23.57
N GLY A 32 -1.57 -27.93 23.21
CA GLY A 32 -2.37 -27.73 21.99
C GLY A 32 -3.30 -26.51 22.06
N VAL A 33 -3.92 -26.24 23.21
CA VAL A 33 -4.78 -25.05 23.40
C VAL A 33 -3.96 -23.76 23.46
N SER A 34 -2.74 -23.81 24.02
CA SER A 34 -1.85 -22.64 24.04
C SER A 34 -1.36 -22.27 22.65
N GLU A 35 -1.01 -23.25 21.82
CA GLU A 35 -0.49 -23.04 20.47
C GLU A 35 -1.55 -22.43 19.55
N THR A 36 -2.77 -22.99 19.56
CA THR A 36 -3.91 -22.48 18.78
C THR A 36 -4.31 -21.05 19.13
N LYS A 37 -4.34 -20.69 20.42
CA LYS A 37 -4.61 -19.29 20.83
C LYS A 37 -3.53 -18.32 20.39
N MET A 38 -2.27 -18.76 20.40
CA MET A 38 -1.15 -17.91 20.01
C MET A 38 -1.17 -17.65 18.50
N GLU A 39 -1.45 -18.67 17.68
CA GLU A 39 -1.57 -18.56 16.21
C GLU A 39 -2.70 -17.60 15.81
N ASP A 40 -3.90 -17.75 16.39
CA ASP A 40 -5.05 -16.88 16.12
C ASP A 40 -4.79 -15.42 16.56
N THR A 41 -4.06 -15.23 17.66
CA THR A 41 -3.68 -13.90 18.13
C THR A 41 -2.67 -13.23 17.18
N ILE A 42 -1.67 -13.98 16.69
CA ILE A 42 -0.66 -13.46 15.75
C ILE A 42 -1.33 -13.09 14.42
N GLY A 43 -2.22 -13.94 13.91
CA GLY A 43 -3.00 -13.65 12.70
C GLY A 43 -3.80 -12.36 12.85
N ARG A 44 -4.50 -12.18 13.97
CA ARG A 44 -5.27 -10.96 14.24
C ARG A 44 -4.40 -9.71 14.29
N ILE A 45 -3.24 -9.76 14.97
CA ILE A 45 -2.30 -8.62 15.05
C ILE A 45 -1.86 -8.19 13.66
N ARG A 46 -1.48 -9.14 12.79
CA ARG A 46 -1.05 -8.82 11.42
C ARG A 46 -2.16 -8.20 10.58
N CYS A 47 -3.39 -8.68 10.74
CA CYS A 47 -4.55 -8.11 10.03
C CYS A 47 -4.87 -6.70 10.51
N ASP A 48 -4.73 -6.42 11.81
CA ASP A 48 -4.86 -5.07 12.37
C ASP A 48 -3.75 -4.16 11.82
N GLU A 49 -2.50 -4.63 11.77
CA GLU A 49 -1.38 -3.90 11.17
C GLU A 49 -1.61 -3.59 9.68
N LEU A 50 -2.10 -4.56 8.91
CA LEU A 50 -2.47 -4.35 7.51
C LEU A 50 -3.57 -3.29 7.37
N HIS A 51 -4.58 -3.33 8.23
CA HIS A 51 -5.65 -2.33 8.22
C HIS A 51 -5.12 -0.91 8.45
N TYR A 52 -4.29 -0.72 9.48
CA TYR A 52 -3.68 0.59 9.74
C TYR A 52 -2.74 1.04 8.63
N PHE A 53 -1.96 0.11 8.07
CA PHE A 53 -1.12 0.40 6.92
C PHE A 53 -1.94 0.88 5.71
N VAL A 54 -3.06 0.23 5.41
CA VAL A 54 -3.97 0.65 4.33
C VAL A 54 -4.53 2.06 4.56
N GLU A 55 -4.97 2.36 5.79
CA GLU A 55 -5.48 3.70 6.13
C GLU A 55 -4.41 4.78 6.03
N ASP A 56 -3.18 4.48 6.46
CA ASP A 56 -2.04 5.37 6.33
C ASP A 56 -1.70 5.62 4.86
N VAL A 57 -1.65 4.57 4.04
CA VAL A 57 -1.45 4.68 2.58
C VAL A 57 -2.53 5.55 1.94
N ARG A 58 -3.80 5.36 2.32
CA ARG A 58 -4.91 6.17 1.79
C ARG A 58 -4.72 7.66 2.12
N ARG A 59 -4.43 7.96 3.38
CA ARG A 59 -4.24 9.34 3.87
C ARG A 59 -3.00 10.00 3.27
N ASP A 60 -1.91 9.25 3.12
CA ASP A 60 -0.68 9.78 2.53
C ASP A 60 -0.82 10.03 1.03
N MET A 61 -1.55 9.18 0.30
CA MET A 61 -1.85 9.42 -1.12
C MET A 61 -2.71 10.67 -1.33
N GLU A 62 -3.72 10.89 -0.48
CA GLU A 62 -4.54 12.12 -0.52
C GLU A 62 -3.67 13.38 -0.32
N ARG A 63 -2.75 13.31 0.65
CA ARG A 63 -1.79 14.39 0.91
C ARG A 63 -0.81 14.58 -0.25
N ALA A 64 -0.28 13.49 -0.80
CA ALA A 64 0.71 13.52 -1.87
C ALA A 64 0.14 14.16 -3.13
N VAL A 65 -1.06 13.76 -3.55
CA VAL A 65 -1.77 14.32 -4.71
C VAL A 65 -1.99 15.82 -4.54
N THR A 66 -2.35 16.27 -3.33
CA THR A 66 -2.52 17.70 -3.04
C THR A 66 -1.20 18.48 -3.15
N ILE A 67 -0.09 17.93 -2.65
CA ILE A 67 1.23 18.55 -2.73
C ILE A 67 1.70 18.66 -4.18
N PHE A 68 1.63 17.56 -4.93
CA PHE A 68 2.07 17.52 -6.33
C PHE A 68 1.20 18.41 -7.21
N GLY A 69 -0.13 18.40 -7.02
CA GLY A 69 -1.04 19.28 -7.73
C GLY A 69 -0.71 20.75 -7.53
N ARG A 70 -0.45 21.18 -6.29
CA ARG A 70 -0.04 22.57 -5.98
C ARG A 70 1.30 22.94 -6.61
N ARG A 71 2.30 22.07 -6.55
CA ARG A 71 3.61 22.32 -7.18
C ARG A 71 3.49 22.46 -8.69
N ALA A 72 2.77 21.54 -9.32
CA ALA A 72 2.50 21.56 -10.76
C ALA A 72 1.76 22.83 -11.17
N ALA A 73 0.79 23.30 -10.38
CA ALA A 73 0.08 24.54 -10.65
C ALA A 73 0.99 25.78 -10.54
N VAL A 74 1.86 25.84 -9.52
CA VAL A 74 2.84 26.93 -9.37
C VAL A 74 3.78 26.97 -10.58
N TYR A 75 4.26 25.81 -11.03
CA TYR A 75 5.09 25.73 -12.22
C TYR A 75 4.34 26.16 -13.49
N ALA A 76 3.11 25.67 -13.70
CA ALA A 76 2.28 26.07 -14.84
C ALA A 76 2.07 27.59 -14.90
N ILE A 77 1.82 28.23 -13.75
CA ILE A 77 1.69 29.69 -13.65
C ILE A 77 3.02 30.37 -13.98
N ASN A 78 4.13 29.88 -13.42
CA ASN A 78 5.46 30.43 -13.65
C ASN A 78 5.84 30.39 -15.13
N GLU A 79 5.50 29.31 -15.83
CA GLU A 79 5.75 29.14 -17.26
C GLU A 79 4.94 30.14 -18.10
N VAL A 80 3.65 30.31 -17.81
CA VAL A 80 2.80 31.29 -18.53
C VAL A 80 3.27 32.73 -18.29
N VAL A 81 3.81 33.03 -17.10
CA VAL A 81 4.23 34.39 -16.73
C VAL A 81 5.62 34.73 -17.28
N ASN A 82 6.56 33.80 -17.27
CA ASN A 82 7.97 34.08 -17.63
C ASN A 82 8.28 33.86 -19.11
N THR A 83 7.47 33.08 -19.83
CA THR A 83 7.72 32.79 -21.24
C THR A 83 7.26 33.95 -22.13
N ILE A 84 8.16 34.43 -23.00
CA ILE A 84 7.92 35.54 -23.94
C ILE A 84 8.10 35.02 -25.37
N PRO A 85 7.08 35.06 -26.24
CA PRO A 85 5.70 35.50 -25.99
C PRO A 85 4.92 34.51 -25.09
N PRO A 86 3.87 34.97 -24.38
CA PRO A 86 3.11 34.11 -23.47
C PRO A 86 2.45 32.96 -24.22
N THR A 87 2.83 31.74 -23.88
CA THR A 87 2.23 30.51 -24.40
C THR A 87 1.06 30.13 -23.50
N PHE A 88 -0.16 30.30 -24.00
CA PHE A 88 -1.33 29.86 -23.26
C PHE A 88 -1.41 28.34 -23.24
N LEU A 89 -1.73 27.79 -22.07
CA LEU A 89 -1.91 26.35 -21.88
C LEU A 89 -3.25 25.84 -22.39
N SER A 90 -4.09 26.64 -23.05
CA SER A 90 -5.47 26.25 -23.42
C SER A 90 -5.54 25.03 -24.35
N ASN A 91 -4.52 24.84 -25.19
CA ASN A 91 -4.45 23.74 -26.16
C ASN A 91 -3.46 22.64 -25.75
N TYR A 92 -3.02 22.63 -24.49
CA TYR A 92 -2.07 21.64 -24.01
C TYR A 92 -2.70 20.25 -23.99
N SER A 93 -1.97 19.26 -24.49
CA SER A 93 -2.34 17.85 -24.42
C SER A 93 -1.34 17.12 -23.55
N PHE A 94 -1.82 16.21 -22.70
CA PHE A 94 -0.99 15.38 -21.84
C PHE A 94 0.01 14.57 -22.69
N ASN A 95 1.30 14.74 -22.44
CA ASN A 95 2.36 13.97 -23.10
C ASN A 95 2.80 12.81 -22.21
N CYS A 96 2.37 11.59 -22.56
CA CYS A 96 2.75 10.42 -21.80
C CYS A 96 4.17 9.96 -22.17
N THR A 97 5.12 10.23 -21.28
CA THR A 97 6.53 9.81 -21.42
C THR A 97 6.82 8.53 -20.62
N LYS A 98 7.99 7.92 -20.85
CA LYS A 98 8.46 6.77 -20.06
C LYS A 98 8.67 7.13 -18.58
N SER A 99 8.93 8.40 -18.28
CA SER A 99 9.10 8.93 -16.92
C SER A 99 7.82 8.87 -16.08
N CYS A 100 6.66 8.71 -16.72
CA CYS A 100 5.37 8.62 -16.03
C CYS A 100 5.23 7.34 -15.19
N HIS A 101 5.95 6.26 -15.52
CA HIS A 101 5.77 4.94 -14.89
C HIS A 101 4.31 4.44 -14.85
N VAL A 102 3.47 4.93 -15.77
CA VAL A 102 2.09 4.49 -15.98
C VAL A 102 1.94 3.88 -17.37
N ASN A 103 0.94 3.01 -17.54
CA ASN A 103 0.61 2.50 -18.85
C ASN A 103 -0.19 3.54 -19.64
N CYS A 104 0.50 4.25 -20.53
CA CYS A 104 -0.06 5.29 -21.40
C CYS A 104 -1.25 4.83 -22.26
N ALA A 105 -1.36 3.55 -22.58
CA ALA A 105 -2.48 3.03 -23.37
C ALA A 105 -3.78 2.93 -22.58
N THR A 106 -3.69 2.83 -21.25
CA THR A 106 -4.84 2.61 -20.36
C THR A 106 -5.09 3.76 -19.40
N PHE A 107 -4.16 4.71 -19.32
CA PHE A 107 -4.24 5.83 -18.40
C PHE A 107 -5.22 6.89 -18.92
N ILE A 108 -6.19 7.27 -18.09
CA ILE A 108 -7.28 8.16 -18.48
C ILE A 108 -7.00 9.58 -17.96
N HIS A 109 -6.91 10.55 -18.88
CA HIS A 109 -6.89 11.98 -18.60
C HIS A 109 -7.96 12.67 -19.49
N PRO A 110 -9.15 12.98 -18.96
CA PRO A 110 -10.26 13.42 -19.82
C PRO A 110 -10.16 14.89 -20.27
N GLU A 111 -9.40 15.70 -19.53
CA GLU A 111 -9.33 17.15 -19.74
C GLU A 111 -8.15 17.53 -20.65
N ASN A 112 -8.32 18.60 -21.42
CA ASN A 112 -7.27 19.26 -22.17
C ASN A 112 -6.96 20.61 -21.51
N GLY A 113 -5.79 21.16 -21.83
CA GLY A 113 -5.41 22.50 -21.43
C GLY A 113 -4.50 22.53 -20.19
N SER A 114 -4.67 23.54 -19.34
CA SER A 114 -3.94 23.68 -18.07
C SER A 114 -4.04 22.45 -17.17
N GLU A 115 -5.21 21.81 -17.19
CA GLU A 115 -5.55 20.60 -16.46
C GLU A 115 -4.68 19.43 -16.90
N ALA A 116 -4.45 19.30 -18.21
CA ALA A 116 -3.59 18.28 -18.79
C ALA A 116 -2.11 18.54 -18.46
N ALA A 117 -1.67 19.80 -18.46
CA ALA A 117 -0.32 20.18 -18.06
C ALA A 117 -0.04 19.85 -16.59
N ILE A 118 -0.98 20.18 -15.70
CA ILE A 118 -0.88 19.83 -14.27
C ILE A 118 -0.87 18.31 -14.11
N ALA A 119 -1.72 17.58 -14.83
CA ALA A 119 -1.75 16.13 -14.78
C ALA A 119 -0.41 15.49 -15.22
N GLU A 120 0.20 15.98 -16.30
CA GLU A 120 1.51 15.51 -16.78
C GLU A 120 2.58 15.69 -15.71
N MET A 121 2.68 16.89 -15.14
CA MET A 121 3.68 17.17 -14.11
C MET A 121 3.47 16.32 -12.85
N VAL A 122 2.23 16.12 -12.41
CA VAL A 122 1.94 15.30 -11.20
C VAL A 122 2.37 13.86 -11.39
N VAL A 123 2.06 13.27 -12.54
CA VAL A 123 2.31 11.84 -12.81
C VAL A 123 3.75 11.60 -13.25
N CYS A 124 4.25 12.42 -14.18
CA CYS A 124 5.50 12.20 -14.89
C CYS A 124 6.65 13.05 -14.38
N GLY A 125 6.37 14.15 -13.68
CA GLY A 125 7.38 15.17 -13.36
C GLY A 125 7.91 15.89 -14.61
N THR A 126 7.19 15.80 -15.73
CA THR A 126 7.56 16.41 -17.00
C THR A 126 6.57 17.49 -17.41
N PHE A 127 7.05 18.40 -18.24
CA PHE A 127 6.25 19.39 -18.94
C PHE A 127 6.70 19.38 -20.40
N HIS A 128 5.77 19.13 -21.33
CA HIS A 128 6.06 18.88 -22.75
C HIS A 128 7.00 17.68 -22.97
N GLY A 129 7.02 16.73 -22.03
CA GLY A 129 7.92 15.59 -22.02
C GLY A 129 9.36 15.89 -21.59
N GLU A 130 9.68 17.13 -21.22
CA GLU A 130 10.96 17.50 -20.62
C GLU A 130 10.85 17.52 -19.09
N ASN A 131 11.91 17.12 -18.39
CA ASN A 131 11.90 17.03 -16.92
C ASN A 131 11.85 18.42 -16.29
N VAL A 132 10.98 18.58 -15.29
CA VAL A 132 10.82 19.82 -14.54
C VAL A 132 11.61 19.73 -13.23
N THR A 133 12.50 20.69 -12.99
CA THR A 133 13.35 20.74 -11.79
C THR A 133 12.54 20.81 -10.48
N GLU A 134 11.42 21.51 -10.50
CA GLU A 134 10.54 21.72 -9.35
C GLU A 134 9.79 20.43 -8.93
N MET A 135 9.71 19.47 -9.85
CA MET A 135 9.08 18.17 -9.65
C MET A 135 10.11 17.06 -9.42
N GLU A 136 11.41 17.37 -9.48
CA GLU A 136 12.47 16.38 -9.27
C GLU A 136 12.35 15.73 -7.89
N ASN A 137 12.44 14.39 -7.86
CA ASN A 137 12.27 13.56 -6.66
C ASN A 137 10.91 13.70 -5.93
N ASN A 138 9.95 14.42 -6.52
CA ASN A 138 8.64 14.71 -5.93
C ASN A 138 7.52 14.38 -6.92
N THR A 139 7.58 13.17 -7.49
CA THR A 139 6.56 12.65 -8.40
C THR A 139 5.70 11.59 -7.70
N LEU A 140 4.50 11.39 -8.24
CA LEU A 140 3.59 10.34 -7.77
C LEU A 140 4.25 8.95 -7.80
N SER A 141 4.99 8.64 -8.87
CA SER A 141 5.64 7.35 -9.06
C SER A 141 6.70 7.07 -8.00
N ASN A 142 7.51 8.08 -7.64
CA ASN A 142 8.48 7.96 -6.55
C ASN A 142 7.80 7.78 -5.19
N TRP A 143 6.64 8.42 -4.98
CA TRP A 143 5.87 8.28 -3.75
C TRP A 143 5.29 6.88 -3.61
N ILE A 144 4.67 6.36 -4.66
CA ILE A 144 4.13 5.00 -4.72
C ILE A 144 5.24 3.97 -4.50
N TRP A 145 6.41 4.16 -5.12
CA TRP A 145 7.55 3.26 -4.92
C TRP A 145 7.98 3.20 -3.44
N LYS A 146 8.05 4.33 -2.75
CA LYS A 146 8.37 4.36 -1.31
C LYS A 146 7.33 3.61 -0.48
N ILE A 147 6.04 3.79 -0.77
CA ILE A 147 4.96 3.05 -0.10
C ILE A 147 5.11 1.54 -0.31
N ILE A 148 5.42 1.11 -1.53
CA ILE A 148 5.60 -0.30 -1.87
C ILE A 148 6.79 -0.89 -1.12
N GLU A 149 7.93 -0.19 -1.08
CA GLU A 149 9.12 -0.68 -0.37
C GLU A 149 8.89 -0.75 1.15
N THR A 150 8.27 0.27 1.75
CA THR A 150 7.91 0.23 3.18
C THR A 150 6.93 -0.91 3.48
N GLY A 151 5.93 -1.14 2.62
CA GLY A 151 5.02 -2.27 2.77
C GLY A 151 5.72 -3.63 2.73
N LYS A 152 6.70 -3.80 1.82
CA LYS A 152 7.52 -5.02 1.74
C LYS A 152 8.37 -5.24 2.98
N GLU A 153 8.94 -4.18 3.56
CA GLU A 153 9.69 -4.26 4.82
C GLU A 153 8.82 -4.75 5.99
N MET A 154 7.52 -4.41 5.96
CA MET A 154 6.52 -4.88 6.93
C MET A 154 5.99 -6.30 6.63
N GLY A 155 6.37 -6.91 5.50
CA GLY A 155 5.90 -8.23 5.09
C GLY A 155 4.62 -8.24 4.26
N PHE A 156 4.17 -7.08 3.76
CA PHE A 156 3.00 -6.98 2.89
C PHE A 156 3.38 -7.01 1.41
N ASP A 157 2.55 -7.66 0.60
CA ASP A 157 2.56 -7.55 -0.86
C ASP A 157 1.65 -6.40 -1.29
N VAL A 158 2.26 -5.33 -1.78
CA VAL A 158 1.59 -4.06 -2.11
C VAL A 158 1.66 -3.82 -3.62
N ASN A 159 0.50 -3.67 -4.24
CA ASN A 159 0.38 -3.30 -5.64
C ASN A 159 -0.57 -2.10 -5.79
N ILE A 160 0.00 -0.96 -6.19
CA ILE A 160 -0.74 0.30 -6.40
C ILE A 160 -0.54 0.72 -7.84
N THR A 161 -1.63 0.81 -8.60
CA THR A 161 -1.61 1.21 -10.00
C THR A 161 -2.52 2.41 -10.26
N PRO A 162 -1.97 3.60 -10.54
CA PRO A 162 -2.77 4.76 -10.95
C PRO A 162 -3.32 4.51 -12.36
N PHE A 163 -4.61 4.75 -12.56
CA PHE A 163 -5.25 4.54 -13.86
C PHE A 163 -6.00 5.77 -14.39
N LYS A 164 -6.30 6.75 -13.54
CA LYS A 164 -6.98 7.97 -13.97
C LYS A 164 -6.59 9.14 -13.10
N ILE A 165 -6.39 10.29 -13.75
CA ILE A 165 -6.18 11.57 -13.07
C ILE A 165 -7.14 12.61 -13.65
N LYS A 166 -7.69 13.45 -12.78
CA LYS A 166 -8.55 14.56 -13.15
C LYS A 166 -8.17 15.79 -12.34
N VAL A 167 -7.99 16.92 -13.01
CA VAL A 167 -7.84 18.22 -12.37
C VAL A 167 -9.15 18.97 -12.59
N VAL A 168 -9.78 19.43 -11.51
CA VAL A 168 -11.07 20.12 -11.59
C VAL A 168 -11.01 21.44 -10.83
N PRO A 169 -11.53 22.54 -11.39
CA PRO A 169 -11.74 23.76 -10.63
C PRO A 169 -12.84 23.53 -9.60
N ARG A 170 -12.60 23.94 -8.36
CA ARG A 170 -13.62 23.97 -7.30
C ARG A 170 -14.28 25.35 -7.23
N ASP A 171 -13.47 26.40 -7.40
CA ASP A 171 -13.90 27.79 -7.53
C ASP A 171 -12.82 28.59 -8.30
N ALA A 172 -12.94 29.92 -8.34
CA ALA A 172 -12.02 30.79 -9.07
C ALA A 172 -10.56 30.76 -8.56
N TRP A 173 -10.33 30.29 -7.33
CA TRP A 173 -9.03 30.31 -6.66
C TRP A 173 -8.56 28.93 -6.21
N HIS A 174 -9.45 27.95 -6.16
CA HIS A 174 -9.17 26.59 -5.72
C HIS A 174 -9.47 25.57 -6.82
N PHE A 175 -8.57 24.60 -6.95
CA PHE A 175 -8.77 23.41 -7.75
C PHE A 175 -8.50 22.16 -6.90
N ALA A 176 -8.99 21.02 -7.38
CA ALA A 176 -8.72 19.72 -6.81
C ALA A 176 -8.07 18.81 -7.87
N THR A 177 -7.06 18.06 -7.45
CA THR A 177 -6.49 16.97 -8.23
C THR A 177 -7.05 15.67 -7.67
N ILE A 178 -7.74 14.90 -8.51
CA ILE A 178 -8.37 13.63 -8.18
C ILE A 178 -7.57 12.55 -8.89
N LEU A 179 -7.00 11.64 -8.11
CA LEU A 179 -6.27 10.47 -8.61
C LEU A 179 -7.03 9.21 -8.24
N GLU A 180 -7.36 8.40 -9.23
CA GLU A 180 -7.96 7.08 -9.00
C GLU A 180 -6.89 6.00 -9.20
N ASN A 181 -6.74 5.17 -8.16
CA ASN A 181 -5.76 4.10 -8.10
C ASN A 181 -6.47 2.76 -7.87
N LYS A 182 -5.96 1.69 -8.48
CA LYS A 182 -6.26 0.32 -8.06
C LYS A 182 -5.22 -0.08 -7.03
N VAL A 183 -5.68 -0.36 -5.82
CA VAL A 183 -4.84 -0.76 -4.70
C VAL A 183 -5.18 -2.22 -4.39
N ARG A 184 -4.15 -3.05 -4.27
CA ARG A 184 -4.24 -4.41 -3.74
C ARG A 184 -3.13 -4.57 -2.72
N ILE A 185 -3.50 -4.85 -1.48
CA ILE A 185 -2.56 -5.06 -0.39
C ILE A 185 -2.91 -6.39 0.28
N SER A 186 -1.95 -7.30 0.38
CA SER A 186 -2.16 -8.58 1.04
C SER A 186 -0.99 -8.95 1.93
N ASP A 187 -1.29 -9.67 3.01
CA ASP A 187 -0.25 -10.30 3.81
C ASP A 187 0.45 -11.42 3.02
N LYS A 188 1.74 -11.62 3.27
CA LYS A 188 2.56 -12.62 2.57
C LYS A 188 2.04 -14.06 2.75
N GLU A 189 1.41 -14.35 3.88
CA GLU A 189 0.82 -15.67 4.16
C GLU A 189 -0.64 -15.77 3.67
N GLY A 190 -1.20 -14.69 3.12
CA GLY A 190 -2.54 -14.67 2.55
C GLY A 190 -3.68 -14.69 3.57
N LEU A 191 -3.38 -14.39 4.84
CA LEU A 191 -4.36 -14.36 5.92
C LEU A 191 -5.38 -13.22 5.75
N CYS A 192 -4.92 -12.06 5.29
CA CYS A 192 -5.71 -10.85 5.17
C CYS A 192 -5.38 -10.09 3.87
N PHE A 193 -6.39 -9.44 3.29
CA PHE A 193 -6.33 -8.75 2.00
C PHE A 193 -7.21 -7.49 1.98
N TYR A 194 -6.82 -6.54 1.15
CA TYR A 194 -7.54 -5.30 0.83
C TYR A 194 -7.46 -5.03 -0.68
#